data_AF-A0A442HJY2-F1
#
_entry.id   AF-A0A442HJY2-F1
#
_cell.length_a   1.000
_cell.length_b   1.000
_cell.length_c   1.000
_cell.angle_alpha   90.00
_cell.angle_beta   90.00
_cell.angle_gamma   90.00
#
_symmetry.space_group_name_H-M   'P 1'
#
loop_
_entity.id
_entity.type
_entity.pdbx_description
1 polymer ?
#
loop_
_entity_poly.entity_id
_entity_poly.type
_entity_poly.pdbx_seq_one_letter_code
_entity_poly.pdbx_strand_id
1 'polypeptide(L)'
;MARKLLLGWVKTLVLAGALAAGTNAASAQYHCVEHGDLVAYLSEKFQERQFAFGLIGQMAIMEVYVADTGTWTIIVTDVAGRSCIVAAGEHWENVVIPADQDA
;
A
#
# COMPACT_ATOMS: atom_id res chain seq x y z
N MET A 1 -17.52 59.92 -21.05
CA MET A 1 -17.17 58.61 -21.65
C MET A 1 -16.48 57.70 -20.62
N ALA A 2 -17.16 57.36 -19.51
CA ALA A 2 -16.59 56.55 -18.42
C ALA A 2 -17.45 55.30 -18.10
N ARG A 3 -18.54 55.08 -18.84
CA ARG A 3 -19.50 53.98 -18.63
C ARG A 3 -19.22 52.73 -19.47
N LYS A 4 -18.36 52.83 -20.49
CA LYS A 4 -17.97 51.69 -21.35
C LYS A 4 -16.74 50.92 -20.84
N LEU A 5 -16.00 51.48 -19.90
CA LEU A 5 -14.77 50.86 -19.36
C LEU A 5 -15.01 49.97 -18.13
N LEU A 6 -16.18 50.07 -17.49
CA LEU A 6 -16.52 49.26 -16.32
C LEU A 6 -17.24 47.94 -16.68
N LEU A 7 -17.78 47.81 -17.90
CA LEU A 7 -18.41 46.56 -18.37
C LEU A 7 -17.44 45.59 -19.06
N GLY A 8 -16.20 46.01 -19.34
CA GLY A 8 -15.20 45.19 -20.01
C GLY A 8 -14.48 44.20 -19.11
N TRP A 9 -14.47 44.41 -17.78
CA TRP A 9 -13.76 43.57 -16.82
C TRP A 9 -14.63 42.54 -16.10
N VAL A 10 -15.96 42.67 -16.14
CA VAL A 10 -16.87 41.67 -15.52
C VAL A 10 -16.92 40.36 -16.32
N LYS A 11 -16.59 40.38 -17.62
CA LYS A 11 -16.58 39.15 -18.43
C LYS A 11 -15.33 38.29 -18.26
N THR A 12 -14.25 38.83 -17.69
CA THR A 12 -12.96 38.13 -17.62
C THR A 12 -12.69 37.48 -16.26
N LEU A 13 -13.56 37.67 -15.26
CA LEU A 13 -13.30 37.21 -13.90
C LEU A 13 -14.05 35.91 -13.51
N VAL A 14 -14.98 35.44 -14.33
CA VAL A 14 -15.76 34.22 -14.01
C VAL A 14 -15.02 32.92 -14.38
N LEU A 15 -13.97 32.96 -15.20
CA LEU A 15 -13.29 31.74 -15.66
C LEU A 15 -12.13 31.27 -14.75
N ALA A 16 -11.74 32.05 -13.74
CA ALA A 16 -10.61 31.70 -12.87
C ALA A 16 -10.97 30.83 -11.64
N GLY A 17 -12.27 30.59 -11.36
CA GLY A 17 -12.72 29.92 -10.13
C GLY A 17 -12.90 28.39 -10.23
N ALA A 18 -12.80 27.78 -11.42
CA ALA A 18 -13.24 26.40 -11.64
C ALA A 18 -12.15 25.31 -11.44
N LEU A 19 -10.92 25.67 -11.07
CA LEU A 19 -9.80 24.71 -10.96
C LEU A 19 -9.49 24.23 -9.54
N ALA A 20 -10.33 24.54 -8.54
CA ALA A 20 -10.28 23.86 -7.25
C ALA A 20 -10.95 22.47 -7.34
N ALA A 21 -10.52 21.65 -8.31
CA ALA A 21 -10.84 20.23 -8.32
C ALA A 21 -10.11 19.60 -7.13
N GLY A 22 -10.87 19.11 -6.15
CA GLY A 22 -10.34 18.50 -4.94
C GLY A 22 -9.29 17.45 -5.28
N THR A 23 -8.13 17.53 -4.61
CA THR A 23 -7.17 16.44 -4.61
C THR A 23 -7.86 15.25 -3.94
N ASN A 24 -8.38 14.32 -4.73
CA ASN A 24 -8.75 13.02 -4.20
C ASN A 24 -7.47 12.41 -3.64
N ALA A 25 -7.36 12.32 -2.32
CA ALA A 25 -6.31 11.56 -1.70
C ALA A 25 -6.45 10.14 -2.25
N ALA A 26 -5.48 9.71 -3.05
CA ALA A 26 -5.39 8.32 -3.46
C ALA A 26 -5.09 7.51 -2.21
N SER A 27 -6.14 7.08 -1.49
CA SER A 27 -5.98 6.04 -0.49
C SER A 27 -5.50 4.82 -1.27
N ALA A 28 -4.26 4.38 -1.03
CA ALA A 28 -3.85 3.04 -1.43
C ALA A 28 -4.88 2.10 -0.80
N GLN A 29 -5.84 1.64 -1.60
CA GLN A 29 -6.81 0.68 -1.14
C GLN A 29 -5.99 -0.59 -0.93
N TYR A 30 -5.75 -0.95 0.33
CA TYR A 30 -5.21 -2.25 0.66
C TYR A 30 -6.22 -3.26 0.15
N HIS A 31 -5.95 -3.84 -1.02
CA HIS A 31 -6.77 -4.88 -1.61
C HIS A 31 -6.53 -6.15 -0.80
N CYS A 32 -7.27 -6.26 0.30
CA CYS A 32 -7.23 -7.43 1.15
C CYS A 32 -8.08 -8.53 0.51
N VAL A 33 -7.64 -9.77 0.58
CA VAL A 33 -8.34 -10.96 0.08
C VAL A 33 -8.38 -12.04 1.17
N GLU A 34 -8.93 -13.21 0.90
CA GLU A 34 -8.84 -14.35 1.82
C GLU A 34 -7.38 -14.83 1.90
N HIS A 35 -6.92 -15.23 3.09
CA HIS A 35 -5.51 -15.57 3.32
C HIS A 35 -5.02 -16.68 2.40
N GLY A 36 -5.78 -17.78 2.28
CA GLY A 36 -5.46 -18.91 1.41
C GLY A 36 -5.32 -18.50 -0.05
N ASP A 37 -6.24 -17.69 -0.56
CA ASP A 37 -6.18 -17.14 -1.93
C ASP A 37 -4.91 -16.33 -2.17
N LEU A 38 -4.51 -15.48 -1.20
CA LEU A 38 -3.30 -14.67 -1.33
C LEU A 38 -2.04 -15.54 -1.30
N VAL A 39 -1.97 -16.49 -0.36
CA VAL A 39 -0.82 -17.40 -0.23
C VAL A 39 -0.68 -18.28 -1.46
N ALA A 40 -1.78 -18.80 -1.99
CA ALA A 40 -1.79 -19.56 -3.24
C ALA A 40 -1.28 -18.71 -4.41
N TYR A 41 -1.78 -17.47 -4.53
CA TYR A 41 -1.32 -16.53 -5.55
C TYR A 41 0.18 -16.25 -5.47
N LEU A 42 0.72 -15.96 -4.28
CA LEU A 42 2.15 -15.72 -4.07
C LEU A 42 2.99 -16.95 -4.43
N SER A 43 2.56 -18.13 -3.97
CA SER A 43 3.25 -19.39 -4.29
C SER A 43 3.20 -19.73 -5.76
N GLU A 44 2.09 -19.51 -6.47
CA GLU A 44 1.94 -19.89 -7.87
C GLU A 44 2.62 -18.89 -8.81
N LYS A 45 2.50 -17.58 -8.55
CA LYS A 45 3.00 -16.53 -9.45
C LYS A 45 4.44 -16.15 -9.20
N PHE A 46 4.86 -16.11 -7.94
CA PHE A 46 6.17 -15.61 -7.56
C PHE A 46 7.07 -16.71 -7.00
N GLN A 47 6.54 -17.91 -6.75
CA GLN A 47 7.24 -18.99 -6.04
C GLN A 47 7.67 -18.57 -4.62
N GLU A 48 7.00 -17.57 -4.06
CA GLU A 48 7.27 -17.10 -2.71
C GLU A 48 6.66 -18.05 -1.68
N ARG A 49 7.43 -18.36 -0.64
CA ARG A 49 7.02 -19.23 0.46
C ARG A 49 7.18 -18.49 1.78
N GLN A 50 6.36 -18.84 2.76
CA GLN A 50 6.41 -18.19 4.06
C GLN A 50 7.78 -18.38 4.69
N PHE A 51 8.46 -17.26 4.92
CA PHE A 51 9.81 -17.19 5.47
C PHE A 51 9.77 -16.91 6.99
N ALA A 52 8.89 -16.00 7.41
CA ALA A 52 8.73 -15.63 8.82
C ALA A 52 7.31 -15.16 9.11
N PHE A 53 6.93 -15.13 10.38
CA PHE A 53 5.72 -14.46 10.84
C PHE A 53 5.86 -13.95 12.28
N GLY A 54 4.98 -13.05 12.68
CA GLY A 54 4.88 -12.54 14.03
C GLY A 54 3.47 -12.07 14.37
N LEU A 55 3.10 -12.13 15.65
CA LEU A 55 1.80 -11.63 16.13
C LEU A 55 1.85 -10.12 16.31
N ILE A 56 0.81 -9.42 15.83
CA ILE A 56 0.54 -8.03 16.14
C ILE A 56 -0.52 -8.00 17.24
N GLY A 57 -0.06 -8.15 18.48
CA GLY A 57 -0.94 -8.30 19.64
C GLY A 57 -1.93 -9.47 19.45
N GLN A 58 -3.21 -9.22 19.74
CA GLN A 58 -4.30 -10.18 19.52
C GLN A 58 -5.15 -9.82 18.28
N MET A 59 -4.63 -8.96 17.40
CA MET A 59 -5.42 -8.33 16.34
C MET A 59 -5.09 -8.85 14.94
N ALA A 60 -3.84 -9.24 14.72
CA ALA A 60 -3.38 -9.68 13.40
C ALA A 60 -2.08 -10.49 13.49
N ILE A 61 -1.70 -11.07 12.36
CA ILE A 61 -0.42 -11.72 12.12
C ILE A 61 0.25 -10.98 10.96
N MET A 62 1.52 -10.63 11.12
CA MET A 62 2.37 -10.20 10.01
C MET A 62 3.13 -11.41 9.49
N GLU A 63 3.17 -11.60 8.18
CA GLU A 63 3.85 -12.70 7.52
C GLU A 63 4.77 -12.16 6.43
N VAL A 64 5.93 -12.78 6.27
CA VAL A 64 6.92 -12.47 5.24
C VAL A 64 7.05 -13.67 4.33
N TYR A 65 6.92 -13.45 3.02
CA TYR A 65 7.03 -14.44 1.96
C TYR A 65 8.22 -14.10 1.07
N VAL A 66 9.03 -15.10 0.73
CA VAL A 66 10.29 -14.93 -0.03
C VAL A 66 10.44 -16.06 -1.03
N ALA A 67 10.96 -15.76 -2.22
CA ALA A 67 11.36 -16.73 -3.23
C ALA A 67 12.89 -16.81 -3.38
N ASP A 68 13.41 -17.93 -3.87
CA ASP A 68 14.83 -18.10 -4.18
C ASP A 68 15.34 -17.12 -5.26
N THR A 69 14.42 -16.58 -6.08
CA THR A 69 14.69 -15.53 -7.07
C THR A 69 14.94 -14.16 -6.45
N GLY A 70 14.65 -14.00 -5.15
CA GLY A 70 14.79 -12.75 -4.41
C GLY A 70 13.53 -11.87 -4.39
N THR A 71 12.41 -12.29 -4.99
CA THR A 71 11.13 -11.59 -4.79
C THR A 71 10.61 -11.81 -3.37
N TRP A 72 9.91 -10.82 -2.84
CA TRP A 72 9.35 -10.89 -1.50
C TRP A 72 8.05 -10.09 -1.36
N THR A 73 7.21 -10.54 -0.44
CA THR A 73 5.96 -9.89 -0.07
C THR A 73 5.74 -9.94 1.44
N ILE A 74 5.30 -8.83 2.03
CA ILE A 74 4.84 -8.78 3.42
C ILE A 74 3.33 -8.61 3.40
N ILE A 75 2.64 -9.50 4.12
CA ILE A 75 1.19 -9.44 4.30
C ILE A 75 0.83 -9.29 5.78
N VAL A 76 -0.32 -8.68 6.05
CA VAL A 76 -0.93 -8.66 7.37
C VAL A 76 -2.29 -9.33 7.30
N THR A 77 -2.51 -10.31 8.16
CA THR A 77 -3.73 -11.13 8.24
C THR A 77 -4.48 -10.81 9.52
N ASP A 78 -5.72 -10.34 9.41
CA ASP A 78 -6.56 -10.03 10.56
C ASP A 78 -7.21 -11.28 11.19
N VAL A 79 -7.88 -11.11 12.33
CA VAL A 79 -8.60 -12.20 13.02
C VAL A 79 -9.78 -12.78 12.23
N ALA A 80 -10.23 -12.11 11.15
CA ALA A 80 -11.26 -12.61 10.25
C ALA A 80 -10.66 -13.44 9.09
N GLY A 81 -9.33 -13.62 9.04
CA GLY A 81 -8.63 -14.36 8.00
C GLY A 81 -8.47 -13.57 6.70
N ARG A 82 -8.59 -12.24 6.74
CA ARG A 82 -8.35 -11.37 5.58
C ARG A 82 -6.90 -10.91 5.59
N SER A 83 -6.23 -11.08 4.46
CA SER A 83 -4.83 -10.71 4.29
C SER A 83 -4.67 -9.58 3.31
N CYS A 84 -3.87 -8.59 3.69
CA CYS A 84 -3.56 -7.42 2.86
C CYS A 84 -2.06 -7.39 2.57
N ILE A 85 -1.68 -7.16 1.32
CA ILE A 85 -0.28 -6.83 1.00
C ILE A 85 0.03 -5.44 1.56
N VAL A 86 1.04 -5.34 2.42
CA VAL A 86 1.50 -4.07 2.99
C VAL A 86 2.81 -3.60 2.38
N ALA A 87 3.62 -4.51 1.85
CA ALA A 87 4.83 -4.22 1.09
C ALA A 87 5.17 -5.40 0.17
N ALA A 88 5.83 -5.12 -0.96
CA ALA A 88 6.36 -6.12 -1.87
C ALA A 88 7.56 -5.55 -2.63
N GLY A 89 8.44 -6.43 -3.10
CA GLY A 89 9.62 -6.02 -3.86
C GLY A 89 10.47 -7.18 -4.35
N GLU A 90 11.70 -6.84 -4.71
CA GLU A 90 12.73 -7.77 -5.18
C GLU A 90 14.00 -7.61 -4.35
N HIS A 91 15.02 -8.42 -4.65
CA HIS A 91 16.34 -8.38 -4.01
C HIS A 91 16.29 -8.59 -2.48
N TRP A 92 15.56 -9.60 -2.02
CA TRP A 92 15.56 -10.01 -0.62
C TRP A 92 16.96 -10.46 -0.16
N GLU A 93 17.36 -10.04 1.04
CA GLU A 93 18.63 -10.41 1.66
C GLU A 93 18.41 -10.91 3.09
N ASN A 94 19.00 -12.05 3.41
CA ASN A 94 18.92 -12.63 4.75
C ASN A 94 20.04 -12.07 5.64
N VAL A 95 19.67 -11.33 6.68
CA VAL A 95 20.60 -10.90 7.72
C VAL A 95 20.61 -11.94 8.83
N VAL A 96 21.78 -12.47 9.16
CA VAL A 96 21.95 -13.36 10.32
C VAL A 96 21.73 -12.55 11.59
N ILE A 97 20.80 -12.98 12.45
CA ILE A 97 20.69 -12.44 13.81
C ILE A 97 21.66 -13.23 14.70
N PRO A 98 22.68 -12.59 15.29
CA PRO A 98 23.58 -13.25 16.23
C PRO A 98 22.79 -13.80 17.43
N ALA A 99 23.19 -14.98 17.91
CA ALA A 99 22.47 -15.69 18.95
C ALA A 99 22.71 -15.15 20.39
N ASP A 100 23.18 -13.92 20.57
CA ASP A 100 23.63 -13.40 21.87
C ASP A 100 23.06 -12.02 22.25
N GLN A 101 21.73 -11.89 22.35
CA GLN A 101 21.12 -10.77 23.07
C GLN A 101 19.97 -11.22 23.97
N ASP A 102 20.29 -12.18 24.85
CA ASP A 102 19.54 -12.34 26.10
C ASP A 102 20.20 -11.44 27.16
N ALA A 103 19.76 -10.18 27.22
CA ALA A 103 20.05 -9.24 28.31
C ALA A 103 18.77 -8.55 28.77
#